data_AF-A0A836KLN2-F1
#
_entry.id   AF-A0A836KLN2-F1
#
_cell.length_a   1.000
_cell.length_b   1.000
_cell.length_c   1.000
_cell.angle_alpha   90.00
_cell.angle_beta   90.00
_cell.angle_gamma   90.00
#
_symmetry.space_group_name_H-M   'P 1'
#
loop_
_entity.id
_entity.type
_entity.pdbx_description
1 polymer ?
#
loop_
_entity_poly.entity_id
_entity_poly.type
_entity_poly.pdbx_seq_one_letter_code
_entity_poly.pdbx_strand_id
1 'polypeptide(L)'
;MLASSVPRRSRVPDIGHQTTASFKWATYTFWYILDPILRRHHWYYRRKVQLDRFLERNSIVTNSTISVILGATVYFGVVCGALLPPAVGAKEHSMSENAREVLNLMECDTSKELPAYQLMRVKREIIGKLHAIADEAEVRRQREEAARLSELLKRLS
;
A
#
# COMPACT_ATOMS: atom_id res chain seq x y z
N MET A 1 -22.23 -19.27 38.85
CA MET A 1 -20.87 -18.91 38.39
C MET A 1 -19.88 -19.78 39.15
N LEU A 2 -19.48 -20.90 38.57
CA LEU A 2 -18.55 -21.85 39.21
C LEU A 2 -17.11 -21.40 38.92
N ALA A 3 -16.44 -20.86 39.93
CA ALA A 3 -15.01 -20.58 39.88
C ALA A 3 -14.26 -21.91 39.94
N SER A 4 -13.74 -22.38 38.80
CA SER A 4 -12.81 -23.49 38.76
C SER A 4 -11.45 -23.04 39.31
N SER A 5 -11.19 -23.28 40.60
CA SER A 5 -9.85 -23.18 41.17
C SER A 5 -9.02 -24.36 40.67
N VAL A 6 -8.41 -24.21 39.50
CA VAL A 6 -7.37 -25.15 39.05
C VAL A 6 -6.24 -25.08 40.09
N PRO A 7 -5.92 -26.19 40.79
CA PRO A 7 -4.80 -26.17 41.72
C PRO A 7 -3.54 -25.93 40.89
N ARG A 8 -2.91 -24.76 41.06
CA ARG A 8 -1.60 -24.45 40.50
C ARG A 8 -0.60 -25.38 41.17
N ARG A 9 -0.41 -26.57 40.58
CA ARG A 9 0.65 -27.51 40.95
C ARG A 9 1.97 -26.73 40.96
N SER A 10 2.65 -26.69 42.10
CA SER A 10 3.91 -25.96 42.23
C SER A 10 4.90 -26.46 41.16
N ARG A 11 5.48 -25.53 40.39
CA ARG A 11 6.52 -25.86 39.40
C ARG A 11 7.86 -26.23 40.02
N VAL A 12 8.00 -26.00 41.32
CA VAL A 12 9.20 -26.31 42.09
C VAL A 12 9.17 -27.81 42.41
N PRO A 13 10.14 -28.61 41.94
CA PRO A 13 10.23 -30.01 42.33
C PRO A 13 10.51 -30.11 43.82
N ASP A 14 9.88 -31.05 44.51
CA ASP A 14 10.15 -31.35 45.92
C ASP A 14 11.53 -32.02 46.03
N ILE A 15 12.56 -31.20 46.20
CA ILE A 15 13.92 -31.68 46.45
C ILE A 15 13.96 -32.13 47.92
N GLY A 16 14.22 -33.42 48.17
CA GLY A 16 14.19 -34.06 49.50
C GLY A 16 15.18 -33.54 50.55
N HIS A 17 15.75 -32.36 50.37
CA HIS A 17 16.59 -31.69 51.36
C HIS A 17 15.76 -30.75 52.24
N GLN A 18 15.59 -31.16 53.50
CA GLN A 18 15.05 -30.32 54.55
C GLN A 18 16.08 -29.25 54.91
N THR A 19 15.71 -27.99 54.70
CA THR A 19 16.54 -26.82 55.05
C THR A 19 15.75 -25.94 56.00
N THR A 20 16.38 -25.38 57.03
CA THR A 20 15.77 -24.50 58.05
C THR A 20 15.42 -23.09 57.54
N ALA A 21 15.66 -22.79 56.27
CA ALA A 21 15.35 -21.49 55.67
C ALA A 21 13.83 -21.29 55.53
N SER A 22 13.32 -20.21 56.12
CA SER A 22 11.89 -19.85 56.11
C SER A 22 11.36 -19.52 54.70
N PHE A 23 12.22 -19.08 53.79
CA PHE A 23 11.83 -18.76 52.42
C PHE A 23 12.96 -19.00 51.41
N LYS A 24 12.76 -19.96 50.51
CA LYS A 24 13.72 -20.30 49.44
C LYS A 24 13.59 -19.36 48.25
N TRP A 25 13.87 -18.07 48.45
CA TRP A 25 13.65 -17.02 47.44
C TRP A 25 14.34 -17.33 46.11
N ALA A 26 15.56 -17.85 46.14
CA ALA A 26 16.32 -18.21 44.93
C ALA A 26 15.62 -19.30 44.08
N THR A 27 15.03 -20.31 44.73
CA THR A 27 14.28 -21.36 44.03
C THR A 27 12.99 -20.80 43.44
N TYR A 28 12.33 -19.91 44.17
CA TYR A 28 11.12 -19.24 43.68
C TYR A 28 11.41 -18.34 42.47
N THR A 29 12.42 -17.45 42.56
CA THR A 29 12.79 -16.56 41.46
C THR A 29 13.25 -17.34 40.23
N PHE A 30 13.98 -18.44 40.41
CA PHE A 30 14.39 -19.29 39.30
C PHE A 30 13.18 -19.86 38.54
N TRP A 31 12.26 -20.54 39.23
CA TRP A 31 11.15 -21.25 38.57
C TRP A 31 10.02 -20.34 38.08
N TYR A 32 9.78 -19.21 38.75
CA TYR A 32 8.66 -18.32 38.43
C TYR A 32 9.06 -17.12 37.56
N ILE A 33 10.33 -16.73 37.52
CA ILE A 33 10.79 -15.58 36.74
C ILE A 33 11.82 -16.00 35.68
N LEU A 34 12.94 -16.62 36.07
CA LEU A 34 14.02 -16.93 35.12
C LEU A 34 13.64 -18.01 34.11
N ASP A 35 13.08 -19.14 34.55
CA ASP A 35 12.68 -20.25 33.69
C ASP A 35 11.67 -19.82 32.59
N PRO A 36 10.57 -19.09 32.87
CA PRO A 36 9.68 -18.63 31.81
C PRO A 36 10.33 -17.62 30.86
N ILE A 37 11.22 -16.74 31.36
CA ILE A 37 11.97 -15.80 30.50
C ILE A 37 12.91 -16.57 29.57
N LEU A 38 13.68 -17.52 30.10
CA LEU A 38 14.62 -18.34 29.33
C LEU A 38 13.88 -19.22 28.32
N ARG A 39 12.73 -19.78 28.67
CA ARG A 39 11.88 -20.53 27.73
C ARG A 39 11.33 -19.65 26.62
N ARG A 40 10.84 -18.44 26.95
CA ARG A 40 10.36 -17.47 25.96
C ARG A 40 11.48 -17.04 25.02
N HIS A 41 12.66 -16.78 25.57
CA HIS A 41 13.86 -16.44 24.83
C HIS A 41 14.29 -17.58 23.89
N HIS A 42 14.34 -18.82 24.39
CA HIS A 42 14.70 -19.98 23.57
C HIS A 42 13.65 -20.25 22.47
N TRP A 43 12.36 -20.09 22.78
CA TRP A 43 11.29 -20.20 21.80
C TRP A 43 11.42 -19.14 20.70
N TYR A 44 11.69 -17.89 21.08
CA TYR A 44 11.95 -16.81 20.14
C TYR A 44 13.14 -17.13 19.24
N TYR A 45 14.25 -17.59 19.79
CA TYR A 45 15.43 -17.99 19.03
C TYR A 45 15.14 -19.12 18.04
N ARG A 46 14.43 -20.18 18.45
CA ARG A 46 14.03 -21.25 17.54
C ARG A 46 13.15 -20.74 16.41
N ARG A 47 12.21 -19.85 16.72
CA ARG A 47 11.31 -19.25 15.72
C ARG A 47 12.07 -18.35 14.75
N LYS A 48 13.05 -17.58 15.22
CA LYS A 48 13.95 -16.80 14.37
C LYS A 48 14.71 -17.69 13.39
N VAL A 49 15.32 -18.77 13.87
CA VAL A 49 16.06 -19.73 13.01
C VAL A 49 15.16 -20.41 11.99
N GLN A 50 13.91 -20.74 12.36
CA GLN A 50 12.94 -21.30 11.43
C GLN A 50 12.53 -20.30 10.35
N LEU A 51 12.30 -19.03 10.73
CA LEU A 51 12.02 -17.95 9.79
C LEU A 51 13.20 -17.73 8.84
N ASP A 52 14.42 -17.74 9.35
CA ASP A 52 15.64 -17.54 8.55
C ASP A 52 15.76 -18.63 7.47
N ARG A 53 15.63 -19.90 7.87
CA ARG A 53 15.63 -21.03 6.91
C ARG A 53 14.47 -20.99 5.93
N PHE A 54 13.31 -20.51 6.36
CA PHE A 54 12.15 -20.34 5.48
C PHE A 54 12.40 -19.23 4.45
N LEU A 55 12.98 -18.10 4.87
CA LEU A 55 13.37 -16.99 4.01
C LEU A 55 14.49 -17.40 3.04
N GLU A 56 15.48 -18.16 3.48
CA GLU A 56 16.53 -18.70 2.60
C GLU A 56 15.92 -19.61 1.52
N ARG A 57 15.05 -20.54 1.93
CA ARG A 57 14.40 -21.49 1.01
C ARG A 57 13.48 -20.81 -0.01
N ASN A 58 12.81 -19.74 0.38
CA ASN A 58 11.86 -19.01 -0.46
C ASN A 58 12.39 -17.64 -0.92
N SER A 59 13.71 -17.45 -0.87
CA SER A 59 14.38 -16.14 -1.01
C SER A 59 13.90 -15.32 -2.20
N ILE A 60 13.76 -15.95 -3.37
CA ILE A 60 13.28 -15.32 -4.60
C ILE A 60 11.84 -14.81 -4.41
N VAL A 61 10.92 -15.67 -3.97
CA VAL A 61 9.50 -15.33 -3.79
C VAL A 61 9.33 -14.24 -2.74
N THR A 62 10.03 -14.35 -1.62
CA THR A 62 9.96 -13.36 -0.53
C THR A 62 10.54 -12.02 -0.95
N ASN A 63 11.67 -12.00 -1.65
CA ASN A 63 12.25 -10.75 -2.16
C ASN A 63 11.34 -10.10 -3.19
N SER A 64 10.81 -10.86 -4.16
CA SER A 64 9.86 -10.32 -5.14
C SER A 64 8.61 -9.76 -4.48
N THR A 65 8.05 -10.46 -3.49
CA THR A 65 6.85 -10.01 -2.78
C THR A 65 7.12 -8.75 -1.95
N ILE A 66 8.25 -8.71 -1.22
CA ILE A 66 8.68 -7.53 -0.47
C ILE A 66 8.90 -6.35 -1.43
N SER A 67 9.59 -6.56 -2.55
CA SER A 67 9.85 -5.52 -3.54
C SER A 67 8.56 -4.98 -4.17
N VAL A 68 7.59 -5.85 -4.50
CA VAL A 68 6.30 -5.42 -5.05
C VAL A 68 5.51 -4.61 -4.02
N ILE A 69 5.44 -5.09 -2.77
CA ILE A 69 4.75 -4.36 -1.70
C ILE A 69 5.42 -3.00 -1.51
N LEU A 70 6.73 -2.97 -1.33
CA LEU A 70 7.49 -1.75 -1.07
C LEU A 70 7.38 -0.76 -2.25
N GLY A 71 7.50 -1.25 -3.48
CA GLY A 71 7.30 -0.46 -4.69
C GLY A 71 5.88 0.11 -4.80
N ALA A 72 4.86 -0.68 -4.48
CA ALA A 72 3.48 -0.21 -4.45
C ALA A 72 3.27 0.86 -3.37
N THR A 73 3.77 0.64 -2.15
CA THR A 73 3.66 1.61 -1.05
C THR A 73 4.34 2.93 -1.39
N VAL A 74 5.52 2.88 -2.01
CA VAL A 74 6.25 4.07 -2.48
C VAL A 74 5.47 4.76 -3.60
N TYR A 75 4.93 4.01 -4.57
CA TYR A 75 4.14 4.58 -5.64
C TYR A 75 2.89 5.30 -5.11
N PHE A 76 2.08 4.65 -4.28
CA PHE A 76 0.87 5.27 -3.74
C PHE A 76 1.19 6.41 -2.76
N GLY A 77 2.21 6.27 -1.92
CA GLY A 77 2.60 7.30 -0.95
C GLY A 77 3.20 8.54 -1.61
N VAL A 78 4.08 8.37 -2.59
CA VAL A 78 4.84 9.48 -3.20
C VAL A 78 4.17 9.97 -4.48
N VAL A 79 3.82 9.07 -5.40
CA VAL A 79 3.27 9.46 -6.70
C VAL A 79 1.81 9.91 -6.55
N CYS A 80 0.97 9.09 -5.91
CA CYS A 80 -0.44 9.46 -5.72
C CYS A 80 -0.65 10.49 -4.61
N GLY A 81 0.20 10.51 -3.58
CA GLY A 81 0.07 11.43 -2.46
C GLY A 81 0.70 12.81 -2.65
N ALA A 82 1.86 12.89 -3.32
CA ALA A 82 2.65 14.13 -3.39
C ALA A 82 2.82 14.71 -4.79
N LEU A 83 2.85 13.87 -5.84
CA LEU A 83 3.09 14.32 -7.22
C LEU A 83 1.81 14.55 -8.01
N LEU A 84 0.78 13.74 -7.78
CA LEU A 84 -0.52 13.93 -8.40
C LEU A 84 -1.31 14.96 -7.58
N PRO A 85 -1.82 16.03 -8.21
CA PRO A 85 -2.75 16.92 -7.52
C PRO A 85 -3.92 16.08 -7.01
N PRO A 86 -4.39 16.30 -5.75
CA PRO A 86 -5.59 15.62 -5.27
C PRO A 86 -6.68 15.86 -6.31
N ALA A 87 -7.44 14.82 -6.64
CA ALA A 87 -8.54 14.90 -7.60
C ALA A 87 -9.69 15.75 -7.03
N VAL A 88 -9.42 17.04 -6.82
CA VAL A 88 -10.37 18.04 -6.35
C VAL A 88 -11.27 18.33 -7.54
N GLY A 89 -12.46 17.73 -7.51
CA GLY A 89 -13.50 17.94 -8.53
C GLY A 89 -13.77 16.74 -9.44
N ALA A 90 -13.02 15.64 -9.34
CA ALA A 90 -13.50 14.37 -9.88
C ALA A 90 -14.63 13.88 -8.96
N LYS A 91 -15.88 14.30 -9.24
CA LYS A 91 -17.01 13.43 -8.90
C LYS A 91 -16.59 12.03 -9.35
N GLU A 92 -16.78 11.04 -8.49
CA GLU A 92 -16.58 9.62 -8.80
C GLU A 92 -17.57 9.19 -9.90
N HIS A 93 -17.45 9.77 -11.08
CA HIS A 93 -18.10 9.28 -12.25
C HIS A 93 -17.32 8.05 -12.65
N SER A 94 -17.90 6.90 -12.36
CA SER A 94 -17.55 5.65 -13.02
C SER A 94 -17.29 5.94 -14.50
N MET A 95 -16.27 5.31 -15.09
CA MET A 95 -15.94 5.47 -16.51
C MET A 95 -17.17 5.28 -17.43
N SER A 96 -18.17 4.52 -16.98
CA SER A 96 -19.47 4.36 -17.64
C SER A 96 -20.39 5.59 -17.59
N GLU A 97 -20.36 6.37 -16.52
CA GLU A 97 -21.14 7.61 -16.38
C GLU A 97 -20.56 8.72 -17.24
N ASN A 98 -19.23 8.86 -17.25
CA ASN A 98 -18.54 9.85 -18.07
C ASN A 98 -18.73 9.56 -19.58
N ALA A 99 -18.70 8.28 -19.97
CA ALA A 99 -19.00 7.89 -21.35
C ALA A 99 -20.45 8.20 -21.75
N ARG A 100 -21.41 8.03 -20.83
CA ARG A 100 -22.83 8.37 -21.07
C ARG A 100 -23.03 9.88 -21.19
N GLU A 101 -22.35 10.68 -20.38
CA GLU A 101 -22.42 12.14 -20.44
C GLU A 101 -21.88 12.66 -21.78
N VAL A 102 -20.73 12.15 -22.24
CA VAL A 102 -20.16 12.48 -23.55
C VAL A 102 -21.09 12.06 -24.70
N LEU A 103 -21.71 10.88 -24.61
CA LEU A 103 -22.66 10.39 -25.63
C LEU A 103 -23.95 11.22 -25.66
N ASN A 104 -24.47 11.61 -24.50
CA ASN A 104 -25.64 12.50 -24.40
C ASN A 104 -25.31 13.90 -24.96
N LEU A 105 -24.10 14.40 -24.74
CA LEU A 105 -23.65 15.70 -25.27
C LEU A 105 -23.49 15.70 -26.80
N MET A 106 -23.42 14.52 -27.42
CA MET A 106 -23.43 14.33 -28.87
C MET A 106 -24.78 13.82 -29.39
N GLU A 107 -25.87 14.01 -28.62
CA GLU A 107 -27.24 13.65 -28.99
C GLU A 107 -27.41 12.17 -29.42
N CYS A 108 -26.56 11.27 -28.90
CA CYS A 108 -26.69 9.84 -29.17
C CYS A 108 -27.61 9.21 -28.14
N ASP A 109 -28.72 8.62 -28.59
CA ASP A 109 -29.66 7.89 -27.73
C ASP A 109 -28.95 6.71 -27.04
N THR A 110 -28.65 6.88 -25.75
CA THR A 110 -27.94 5.90 -24.90
C THR A 110 -28.84 4.77 -24.38
N SER A 111 -30.12 4.75 -24.76
CA SER A 111 -31.14 3.80 -24.26
C SER A 111 -31.19 2.46 -25.02
N LYS A 112 -30.53 2.36 -26.18
CA LYS A 112 -30.45 1.14 -27.00
C LYS A 112 -29.00 0.84 -27.34
N GLU A 113 -28.68 -0.44 -27.58
CA GLU A 113 -27.36 -0.83 -28.09
C GLU A 113 -27.07 -0.05 -29.39
N LEU A 114 -26.13 0.88 -29.32
CA LEU A 114 -25.75 1.73 -30.44
C LEU A 114 -25.12 0.86 -31.54
N PRO A 115 -25.60 0.94 -32.79
CA PRO A 115 -24.99 0.25 -33.91
C PRO A 115 -23.49 0.62 -34.04
N ALA A 116 -22.65 -0.36 -34.38
CA ALA A 116 -21.19 -0.19 -34.45
C ALA A 116 -20.74 1.00 -35.32
N TYR A 117 -21.48 1.33 -36.38
CA TYR A 117 -21.15 2.46 -37.25
C TYR A 117 -21.32 3.82 -36.56
N GLN A 118 -22.30 3.97 -35.66
CA GLN A 118 -22.54 5.22 -34.93
C GLN A 118 -21.44 5.44 -33.89
N LEU A 119 -21.06 4.39 -33.17
CA LEU A 119 -19.93 4.39 -32.24
C LEU A 119 -18.63 4.79 -32.93
N MET A 120 -18.40 4.29 -34.15
CA MET A 120 -17.18 4.60 -34.89
C MET A 120 -17.14 6.05 -35.39
N ARG A 121 -18.29 6.60 -35.79
CA ARG A 121 -18.43 8.03 -36.14
C ARG A 121 -18.15 8.92 -34.94
N VAL A 122 -18.79 8.61 -33.81
CA VAL A 122 -18.60 9.29 -32.53
C VAL A 122 -17.13 9.24 -32.10
N LYS A 123 -16.50 8.07 -32.10
CA LYS A 123 -15.09 7.90 -31.74
C LYS A 123 -14.19 8.78 -32.61
N ARG A 124 -14.44 8.84 -33.92
CA ARG A 124 -13.66 9.67 -34.85
C ARG A 124 -13.85 11.16 -34.55
N GLU A 125 -15.06 11.59 -34.22
CA GLU A 125 -15.34 12.99 -33.90
C GLU A 125 -14.69 13.43 -32.58
N ILE A 126 -14.75 12.59 -31.55
CA ILE A 126 -14.06 12.84 -30.27
C ILE A 126 -12.55 12.98 -30.51
N ILE A 127 -11.94 12.02 -31.22
CA ILE A 127 -10.50 12.03 -31.51
C ILE A 127 -10.13 13.28 -32.30
N GLY A 128 -10.94 13.69 -33.28
CA GLY A 128 -10.70 14.90 -34.07
C GLY A 128 -10.69 16.18 -33.23
N LYS A 129 -11.69 16.36 -32.37
CA LYS A 129 -11.77 17.52 -31.45
C LYS A 129 -10.62 17.52 -30.44
N LEU A 130 -10.23 16.34 -29.94
CA LEU A 130 -9.13 16.20 -29.01
C LEU A 130 -7.79 16.61 -29.64
N HIS A 131 -7.52 16.19 -30.88
CA HIS A 131 -6.33 16.62 -31.61
C HIS A 131 -6.30 18.12 -31.86
N ALA A 132 -7.43 18.73 -32.25
CA ALA A 132 -7.49 20.17 -32.46
C ALA A 132 -7.14 20.96 -31.19
N ILE A 133 -7.68 20.55 -30.03
CA ILE A 133 -7.38 21.18 -28.74
C ILE A 133 -5.92 20.95 -28.34
N ALA A 134 -5.39 19.75 -28.58
CA ALA A 134 -3.99 19.43 -28.30
C ALA A 134 -3.03 20.30 -29.12
N ASP A 135 -3.30 20.47 -30.42
CA ASP A 135 -2.50 21.31 -31.31
C ASP A 135 -2.57 22.79 -30.89
N GLU A 136 -3.75 23.30 -30.51
CA GLU A 136 -3.88 24.66 -29.99
C GLU A 136 -3.09 24.88 -28.69
N ALA A 137 -3.12 23.91 -27.78
CA ALA A 137 -2.37 23.96 -26.52
C ALA A 137 -0.85 23.92 -26.77
N GLU A 138 -0.39 23.08 -27.68
CA GLU A 138 1.01 22.99 -28.09
C GLU A 138 1.49 24.33 -28.68
N VAL A 139 0.69 24.94 -29.57
CA VAL A 139 1.00 26.25 -30.16
C VAL A 139 1.07 27.36 -29.11
N ARG A 140 0.18 27.36 -28.11
CA ARG A 140 0.24 28.33 -27.01
C ARG A 140 1.51 28.17 -26.20
N ARG A 141 1.89 26.93 -25.86
CA ARG A 141 3.12 26.64 -25.14
C ARG A 141 4.36 27.10 -25.91
N GLN A 142 4.42 26.82 -27.21
CA GLN A 142 5.53 27.27 -28.06
C GLN A 142 5.62 28.81 -28.13
N ARG A 143 4.48 29.51 -28.17
CA ARG A 143 4.45 30.98 -28.12
C ARG A 143 4.98 31.53 -26.78
N GLU A 144 4.62 30.90 -25.67
CA GLU A 144 5.14 31.29 -24.34
C GLU A 144 6.64 31.04 -24.21
N GLU A 145 7.13 29.90 -24.72
CA GLU A 145 8.57 29.59 -24.76
C GLU A 145 9.34 30.60 -25.63
N ALA A 146 8.81 30.95 -26.81
CA ALA A 146 9.40 31.97 -27.67
C ALA A 146 9.41 33.37 -27.02
N ALA A 147 8.32 33.74 -26.32
CA ALA A 147 8.25 35.00 -25.60
C ALA A 147 9.30 35.08 -24.47
N ARG A 148 9.47 34.00 -23.69
CA ARG A 148 10.52 33.92 -22.65
C ARG A 148 11.93 34.03 -23.23
N LEU A 149 12.22 33.34 -24.33
CA LEU A 149 13.52 33.43 -25.01
C LEU A 149 13.79 34.85 -25.53
N SER A 150 12.77 35.51 -26.09
CA SER A 150 12.89 36.89 -26.55
C SER A 150 13.17 37.88 -25.42
N GLU A 151 12.59 37.66 -24.24
CA GLU A 151 12.82 38.50 -23.06
C GLU A 151 14.22 38.29 -22.48
N LEU A 152 14.70 37.04 -22.43
CA LEU A 152 16.08 36.73 -22.01
C LEU A 152 17.11 37.34 -22.94
N LEU A 153 16.88 37.31 -24.26
CA LEU A 153 17.76 37.95 -25.25
C LEU A 153 17.81 39.48 -25.07
N LYS A 154 16.66 40.13 -24.81
CA LYS A 154 16.61 41.57 -24.53
C LYS A 154 17.30 41.96 -23.22
N ARG A 155 17.38 41.06 -22.23
CA ARG A 155 18.11 41.30 -20.98
C ARG A 155 19.62 41.11 -21.11
N LEU A 156 20.07 40.41 -22.17
CA LEU A 156 21.49 40.15 -22.45
C LEU A 156 22.12 41.18 -23.40
N SER A 157 21.32 41.97 -24.11
CA SER A 157 21.78 43.14 -24.90
C SER A 157 21.75 44.42 -24.07
#